data_AF-A0A4R4YCX5-F1
#
_entry.id   AF-A0A4R4YCX5-F1
#
_cell.length_a   1.000
_cell.length_b   1.000
_cell.length_c   1.000
_cell.angle_alpha   90.00
_cell.angle_beta   90.00
_cell.angle_gamma   90.00
#
_symmetry.space_group_name_H-M   'P 1'
#
loop_
_entity.id
_entity.type
_entity.pdbx_description
1 polymer ?
#
loop_
_entity_poly.entity_id
_entity_poly.type
_entity_poly.pdbx_seq_one_letter_code
_entity_poly.pdbx_strand_id
1 'polypeptide(L)' 'RASFRGRGLAERVCRWVSAQLVAAHGRAALMVDDDNAAALAVYERIGYRRRPVMAAHVGRNF' A
#
# COMPACT_ATOMS: atom_id res chain seq x y z
N ARG A 1 -11.66 -14.19 0.47
CA ARG A 1 -12.44 -13.43 1.47
C ARG A 1 -12.33 -11.94 1.12
N ALA A 2 -13.19 -11.44 0.22
CA ALA A 2 -13.06 -10.14 -0.45
C ALA A 2 -14.14 -9.11 -0.03
N SER A 3 -14.79 -9.36 1.11
CA SER A 3 -16.08 -8.76 1.50
C SER A 3 -15.98 -7.44 2.27
N PHE A 4 -14.77 -6.88 2.44
CA PHE A 4 -14.55 -5.60 3.16
C PHE A 4 -13.95 -4.50 2.28
N ARG A 5 -13.99 -4.64 0.95
CA ARG A 5 -13.61 -3.56 0.03
C ARG A 5 -14.64 -2.43 0.11
N GLY A 6 -14.18 -1.18 0.20
CA GLY A 6 -15.04 0.01 0.12
C GLY A 6 -15.50 0.65 1.45
N ARG A 7 -15.07 0.19 2.62
CA ARG A 7 -15.48 0.77 3.93
C ARG A 7 -14.49 1.73 4.58
N GLY A 8 -13.38 2.09 3.91
CA GLY A 8 -12.36 3.00 4.47
C GLY A 8 -11.60 2.47 5.70
N LEU A 9 -11.94 1.29 6.22
CA LEU A 9 -11.26 0.65 7.34
C LEU A 9 -9.82 0.28 7.00
N ALA A 10 -9.59 -0.21 5.78
CA ALA A 10 -8.25 -0.51 5.28
C ALA A 10 -7.36 0.74 5.23
N GLU A 11 -7.92 1.89 4.85
CA GLU A 11 -7.21 3.17 4.87
C GLU A 11 -6.84 3.58 6.29
N ARG A 12 -7.77 3.48 7.24
CA ARG A 12 -7.52 3.90 8.62
C ARG A 12 -6.41 3.07 9.27
N VAL A 13 -6.42 1.76 9.05
CA VAL A 13 -5.37 0.84 9.49
C VAL A 13 -4.06 1.15 8.78
N CYS A 14 -4.07 1.29 7.44
CA CYS A 14 -2.86 1.60 6.67
C CYS A 14 -2.22 2.93 7.11
N ARG A 15 -3.02 3.97 7.36
CA ARG A 15 -2.54 5.26 7.85
C ARG A 15 -1.90 5.14 9.23
N TRP A 16 -2.53 4.40 10.14
CA TRP A 16 -1.99 4.19 11.48
C TRP A 16 -0.68 3.40 11.45
N VAL A 17 -0.65 2.27 10.73
CA VAL A 17 0.57 1.46 10.55
C VAL A 17 1.69 2.28 9.90
N SER A 18 1.36 3.09 8.90
CA SER A 18 2.31 4.00 8.25
C SER A 18 2.91 5.00 9.24
N ALA A 19 2.08 5.65 10.06
CA ALA A 19 2.54 6.60 11.06
C ALA A 19 3.47 5.93 12.09
N GLN A 20 3.14 4.72 12.53
CA GLN A 20 3.97 3.95 13.46
C GLN A 20 5.31 3.53 12.84
N LEU A 21 5.31 3.09 11.58
CA LEU A 21 6.54 2.74 10.86
C LEU A 21 7.44 3.96 10.65
N VAL A 22 6.87 5.12 10.32
CA VAL A 22 7.62 6.37 10.20
C VAL A 22 8.18 6.80 11.57
N ALA A 23 7.40 6.69 12.64
CA ALA A 23 7.88 7.03 13.98
C ALA A 23 9.02 6.10 14.46
N ALA A 24 8.95 4.80 14.12
CA ALA A 24 9.94 3.82 14.56
C ALA A 24 11.19 3.77 13.67
N HIS A 25 11.05 4.00 12.35
CA HIS A 25 12.11 3.76 11.37
C HIS A 25 12.47 5.00 10.52
N GLY A 26 11.85 6.15 10.78
CA GLY A 26 12.03 7.41 10.05
C GLY A 26 11.40 7.44 8.66
N ARG A 27 11.07 6.27 8.07
CA ARG A 27 10.48 6.15 6.74
C ARG A 27 9.62 4.89 6.62
N ALA A 28 8.58 4.97 5.80
CA ALA A 28 7.75 3.84 5.40
C ALA A 28 7.56 3.85 3.88
N ALA A 29 7.56 2.67 3.27
CA ALA A 29 7.27 2.48 1.84
C ALA A 29 6.37 1.25 1.69
N LEU A 30 5.39 1.33 0.79
CA LEU A 30 4.51 0.21 0.46
C LEU A 30 4.60 -0.05 -1.04
N MET A 31 4.61 -1.33 -1.41
CA MET A 31 4.57 -1.79 -2.79
C MET A 31 3.16 -2.30 -3.07
N VAL A 32 2.57 -1.86 -4.18
CA VAL A 32 1.23 -2.25 -4.59
C VAL A 32 1.23 -2.50 -6.10
N ASP A 33 0.49 -3.52 -6.54
CA ASP A 33 0.26 -3.75 -7.97
C ASP A 33 -0.48 -2.57 -8.60
N ASP A 34 -0.11 -2.26 -9.83
CA ASP A 34 -0.63 -1.10 -10.58
C ASP A 34 -2.14 -1.20 -10.82
N ASP A 35 -2.66 -2.42 -10.94
CA ASP A 35 -4.09 -2.69 -11.14
C ASP A 35 -4.94 -2.34 -9.89
N ASN A 36 -4.31 -2.16 -8.73
CA ASN A 36 -5.01 -1.78 -7.50
C ASN A 36 -5.18 -0.26 -7.36
N ALA A 37 -5.90 0.33 -8.31
CA ALA A 37 -6.15 1.78 -8.38
C ALA A 37 -6.77 2.35 -7.09
N ALA A 38 -7.60 1.56 -6.39
CA ALA A 38 -8.20 1.96 -5.13
C ALA A 38 -7.15 2.12 -4.01
N ALA A 39 -6.15 1.23 -3.94
CA ALA A 39 -5.07 1.34 -2.98
C ALA A 39 -4.12 2.50 -3.30
N LEU A 40 -3.80 2.71 -4.59
CA LEU A 40 -3.01 3.86 -5.04
C LEU A 40 -3.64 5.19 -4.60
N ALA A 41 -4.94 5.38 -4.86
CA ALA A 41 -5.66 6.58 -4.44
C ALA A 41 -5.65 6.80 -2.92
N VAL A 42 -5.75 5.72 -2.14
CA VAL A 42 -5.64 5.78 -0.67
C VAL A 42 -4.25 6.23 -0.24
N TYR A 43 -3.19 5.64 -0.81
CA TYR A 43 -1.81 5.96 -0.45
C TYR A 43 -1.40 7.38 -0.82
N GLU A 44 -1.81 7.88 -1.99
CA GLU A 44 -1.60 9.28 -2.36
C GLU A 44 -2.28 10.23 -1.37
N ARG A 45 -3.51 9.91 -0.93
CA ARG A 45 -4.26 10.76 0.01
C ARG A 45 -3.63 10.82 1.41
N ILE A 46 -2.90 9.79 1.81
CA ILE A 46 -2.17 9.77 3.09
C ILE A 46 -0.72 10.31 2.96
N GLY A 47 -0.35 10.87 1.80
CA GLY A 47 0.91 11.60 1.60
C GLY A 47 2.05 10.77 1.03
N TYR A 48 1.80 9.54 0.58
CA TYR A 48 2.81 8.76 -0.13
C TYR A 48 2.97 9.25 -1.56
N ARG A 49 4.21 9.26 -2.05
CA ARG A 49 4.51 9.58 -3.44
C ARG A 49 4.67 8.28 -4.23
N ARG A 50 3.88 8.12 -5.29
CA ARG A 50 4.00 6.96 -6.17
C ARG A 50 5.39 6.95 -6.84
N ARG A 51 6.05 5.79 -6.79
CA ARG A 51 7.28 5.50 -7.52
C ARG A 51 7.02 4.24 -8.35
N PRO A 52 6.86 4.35 -9.69
CA PRO A 52 6.66 3.17 -10.50
C PRO A 52 7.92 2.31 -10.43
N VAL A 53 7.74 1.06 -10.04
CA VAL A 53 8.81 0.06 -9.99
C VAL A 53 8.36 -1.12 -10.84
N MET A 54 9.20 -1.53 -11.78
CA MET A 54 8.95 -2.75 -12.53
C MET A 54 9.24 -3.92 -11.60
N ALA A 55 8.19 -4.64 -11.18
CA ALA A 55 8.36 -5.85 -10.41
C ALA A 55 8.81 -6.98 -11.36
N ALA A 56 10.01 -7.50 -11.16
CA ALA A 56 10.41 -8.75 -11.81
C ALA A 56 9.64 -9.90 -11.14
N HIS A 57 8.63 -10.43 -11.84
CA HIS A 57 7.90 -11.59 -11.36
C HIS A 57 8.78 -12.84 -11.56
N VAL A 58 9.38 -13.35 -10.48
CA VAL A 58 9.98 -14.68 -10.51
C VAL A 58 8.86 -15.69 -10.35
N GLY A 59 8.37 -16.21 -11.47
CA GLY A 59 7.48 -17.37 -11.47
C GLY A 59 8.20 -18.52 -10.78
N ARG A 60 7.72 -18.93 -9.60
CA ARG A 60 8.14 -20.19 -8.99
C ARG A 60 7.61 -21.32 -9.87
N ASN A 61 8.47 -21.90 -10.70
CA ASN A 61 8.23 -23.21 -11.27
C ASN A 61 8.19 -24.22 -10.11
N PHE A 62 7.02 -24.83 -9.89
CA PHE A 62 6.89 -26.13 -9.23
C PHE A 62 6.59 -27.16 -10.31
#